data_AF-A0A970F8T2-F1
#
_entry.id   AF-A0A970F8T2-F1
#
_cell.length_a   1.000
_cell.length_b   1.000
_cell.length_c   1.000
_cell.angle_alpha   90.00
_cell.angle_beta   90.00
_cell.angle_gamma   90.00
#
_symmetry.space_group_name_H-M   'P 1'
#
loop_
_entity.id
_entity.type
_entity.pdbx_description
1 polymer ?
#
loop_
_entity_poly.entity_id
_entity_poly.type
_entity_poly.pdbx_seq_one_letter_code
_entity_poly.pdbx_strand_id
1 'polypeptide(L)' 'PIDCWSWMNAYRNRYGLISTNIHTQVKTIKKSGYWFKELSETGQLDFSLEE' A
#
# COMPACT_ATOMS: atom_id res chain seq x y z
N PRO A 1 5.67 3.52 -0.93
CA PRO A 1 5.02 4.60 -0.15
C PRO A 1 4.45 4.09 1.18
N ILE A 2 4.50 4.90 2.24
CA ILE A 2 4.08 4.56 3.61
C ILE A 2 2.78 5.30 4.01
N ASP A 3 2.02 4.76 4.95
CA ASP A 3 0.86 5.46 5.54
C ASP A 3 1.31 6.75 6.26
N CYS A 4 0.70 7.89 5.91
CA CYS A 4 1.08 9.22 6.38
C CYS A 4 -0.12 10.00 6.96
N TRP A 5 0.19 11.14 7.58
CA TRP A 5 -0.81 12.09 8.06
C TRP A 5 -1.47 12.82 6.89
N SER A 6 -2.80 12.83 6.89
CA SER A 6 -3.63 13.57 5.95
C SER A 6 -4.24 14.81 6.59
N TRP A 7 -4.33 15.90 5.83
CA TRP A 7 -4.72 17.22 6.32
C TRP A 7 -6.05 17.27 7.10
N MET A 8 -7.07 16.58 6.61
CA MET A 8 -8.41 16.61 7.20
C MET A 8 -8.71 15.39 8.08
N ASN A 9 -8.00 14.28 7.88
CA ASN A 9 -8.34 12.97 8.48
C ASN A 9 -7.22 12.37 9.33
N ALA A 10 -6.13 13.11 9.56
CA ALA A 10 -4.95 12.64 10.24
C ALA A 10 -4.52 11.25 9.73
N TYR A 11 -4.42 10.24 10.59
CA TYR A 11 -4.02 8.88 10.24
C TYR A 11 -5.19 7.91 9.97
N ARG A 12 -6.43 8.42 9.88
CA ARG A 12 -7.62 7.58 9.65
C ARG A 12 -7.60 6.94 8.26
N ASN A 13 -7.14 7.69 7.26
CA ASN A 13 -7.05 7.20 5.88
C ASN A 13 -5.63 6.69 5.58
N ARG A 14 -5.52 5.46 5.09
CA ARG A 14 -4.25 4.72 4.96
C ARG A 14 -3.91 4.38 3.50
N TYR A 15 -3.31 5.36 2.81
CA TYR A 15 -3.02 5.32 1.37
C TYR A 15 -1.70 4.63 0.98
N GLY A 16 -0.82 4.34 1.94
CA GLY A 16 0.49 3.76 1.66
C GLY A 16 0.41 2.29 1.22
N LEU A 17 1.44 1.82 0.51
CA LEU A 17 1.67 0.39 0.26
C LEU A 17 2.19 -0.32 1.52
N ILE A 18 2.75 0.44 2.46
CA ILE A 18 3.27 -0.04 3.75
C ILE A 18 2.43 0.60 4.84
N SER A 19 1.80 -0.24 5.67
CA SER A 19 1.11 0.25 6.86
C SER A 19 2.07 0.49 8.00
N THR A 20 1.85 1.57 8.75
CA THR A 20 2.62 1.89 9.95
C THR A 20 1.66 2.02 11.12
N ASN A 21 1.95 1.30 12.20
CA ASN A 21 1.28 1.53 13.47
C ASN A 21 1.85 2.81 14.09
N ILE A 22 1.02 3.83 14.30
CA ILE A 22 1.47 5.14 14.81
C ILE A 22 1.97 5.10 16.25
N HIS A 23 1.53 4.12 17.04
CA HIS A 23 1.89 4.00 18.46
C HIS A 23 3.16 3.18 18.64
N THR A 24 3.33 2.12 17.84
CA THR A 24 4.49 1.20 17.97
C THR A 24 5.55 1.40 16.89
N GLN A 25 5.27 2.22 15.88
CA GLN A 25 6.11 2.46 14.69
C GLN A 25 6.43 1.21 13.85
N VAL A 26 5.76 0.09 14.13
CA VAL A 26 5.90 -1.16 13.36
C VAL A 26 5.38 -0.97 11.95
N LYS A 27 6.19 -1.37 10.97
CA LYS A 27 5.88 -1.25 9.53
C LYS A 27 5.55 -2.63 8.97
N THR A 28 4.46 -2.73 8.22
CA THR A 28 4.00 -3.97 7.60
C THR A 28 3.62 -3.72 6.14
N ILE A 29 4.14 -4.54 5.24
CA ILE A 29 3.84 -4.44 3.80
C ILE A 29 2.42 -4.96 3.57
N LYS A 30 1.58 -4.16 2.89
CA LYS A 30 0.22 -4.56 2.52
C LYS A 30 0.27 -5.47 1.28
N LYS A 31 -0.82 -6.20 1.02
CA LYS A 31 -0.98 -7.02 -0.21
C LYS A 31 -0.72 -6.21 -1.48
N SER A 32 -1.25 -4.98 -1.54
CA SER A 32 -1.00 -4.06 -2.66
C SER A 32 0.48 -3.71 -2.84
N GLY A 33 1.29 -3.72 -1.78
CA GLY A 33 2.73 -3.50 -1.88
C GLY A 33 3.46 -4.66 -2.55
N TYR A 34 3.05 -5.90 -2.27
CA TYR A 34 3.59 -7.08 -2.96
C TYR A 34 3.18 -7.11 -4.43
N TRP A 35 1.89 -6.86 -4.72
CA TRP A 35 1.39 -6.74 -6.09
C TRP A 35 2.13 -5.64 -6.87
N PHE A 36 2.33 -4.46 -6.27
CA PHE A 36 3.03 -3.37 -6.94
C PHE A 36 4.52 -3.67 -7.16
N LYS A 37 5.16 -4.45 -6.29
CA LYS A 37 6.53 -4.93 -6.50
C LYS A 37 6.61 -5.81 -7.73
N GLU A 38 5.73 -6.81 -7.83
CA GLU A 38 5.67 -7.71 -8.99
C GLU A 38 5.36 -6.95 -10.29
N LEU A 39 4.40 -6.03 -10.26
CA LEU A 39 4.10 -5.15 -11.39
C LEU A 39 5.31 -4.31 -11.81
N SER A 40 6.06 -3.77 -10.85
CA SER A 40 7.26 -2.97 -11.14
C SER A 40 8.42 -3.82 -11.68
N GLU A 41 8.49 -5.09 -11.33
CA GLU A 41 9.52 -6.02 -11.81
C GLU A 41 9.22 -6.54 -13.22
N THR A 42 7.94 -6.80 -13.52
CA THR A 42 7.50 -7.31 -14.82
C THR A 42 7.28 -6.20 -15.85
N GLY A 43 6.81 -5.03 -15.41
CA GLY A 43 6.40 -3.94 -16.29
C GLY A 43 5.15 -4.26 -17.12
N GLN A 44 4.43 -5.32 -16.77
CA GLN A 44 3.27 -5.83 -17.49
C GLN A 44 2.08 -5.91 -16.54
N LEU A 45 0.91 -5.50 -17.03
CA LEU A 45 -0.30 -5.48 -16.24
C LEU A 45 -1.31 -6.47 -16.84
N ASP A 46 -1.43 -7.62 -16.18
CA ASP A 46 -2.33 -8.68 -16.60
C ASP A 46 -3.72 -8.46 -16.00
N PHE A 47 -4.71 -8.33 -16.88
CA PHE A 47 -6.12 -8.35 -16.51
C PHE A 47 -6.68 -9.73 -16.85
N SER A 48 -6.80 -10.61 -15.86
CA SER A 48 -7.69 -11.76 -15.98
C SER A 48 -9.13 -11.25 -15.89
N LEU A 49 -9.84 -11.20 -17.02
CA LEU A 49 -11.29 -11.04 -17.02
C LEU A 49 -11.89 -12.33 -16.46
N GLU A 50 -12.24 -12.30 -15.18
CA GLU A 50 -13.15 -13.29 -14.59
C GLU A 50 -14.57 -12.89 -15.03
N GLU A 51 -15.14 -13.64 -15.98
CA GLU A 51 -16.57 -13.60 -16.33
C GLU A 51 -17.44 -14.18 -15.21
#